data_AF-A0A950USK9-F1
#
_entry.id   AF-A0A950USK9-F1
#
_cell.length_a   1.000
_cell.length_b   1.000
_cell.length_c   1.000
_cell.angle_alpha   90.00
_cell.angle_beta   90.00
_cell.angle_gamma   90.00
#
_symmetry.space_group_name_H-M   'P 1'
#
loop_
_entity.id
_entity.type
_entity.pdbx_description
1 polymer ?
#
loop_
_entity_poly.entity_id
_entity_poly.type
_entity_poly.pdbx_seq_one_letter_code
_entity_poly.pdbx_strand_id
1 'polypeptide(L)'
;MKRWFGIPVVVVTVAMVVATLPNSARATTPAPLSASDQAFQGQVTAYLQNLQGALNAAAQNPATKAAIAPKLQDEQTALNVGLQQVPNLTGPQLEAMQAIVGTNSNWAQEPATVQQRLAAVTAPAPAPKDVTGGALSDCTSGFGNIQADFYASWAAAQVASAANAVASGMPDGADFAPALIVAGVAYGVAAEISVVTGGLLANDQDCATAASNAALESQFPTDASVTSNPDNYAEAANQDDVTTLKSLADGIDTTIASIQSTTSSITNKLNTLSTSLGTAQGTANGIDNIATDLQSRTDSLLSTVGGANDGTPNGGTTSDSANGLANAINANEDTILSNISTFQNLSVRLEIERSLAEYSQSAQVGLFQLPATQGGYLERARDLTSGAITAMTAAGQTVNPAAQMYLSQGNAYYANGQWTAAFARYALAYQLAVN
;
A
#
# COMPACT_ATOMS: atom_id res chain seq x y z
N MET A 1 -9.39 21.66 -28.38
CA MET A 1 -8.21 22.21 -27.67
C MET A 1 -7.45 21.03 -27.05
N LYS A 2 -6.31 20.63 -27.63
CA LYS A 2 -5.45 19.55 -27.10
C LYS A 2 -4.69 20.09 -25.89
N ARG A 3 -5.06 19.66 -24.67
CA ARG A 3 -4.20 19.79 -23.48
C ARG A 3 -3.52 18.45 -23.25
N TRP A 4 -2.31 18.35 -23.78
CA TRP A 4 -1.33 17.32 -23.43
C TRP A 4 -1.00 17.46 -21.94
N PHE A 5 -1.48 16.55 -21.11
CA PHE A 5 -0.90 16.32 -19.79
C PHE A 5 0.32 15.42 -19.98
N GLY A 6 1.47 16.04 -20.22
CA GLY A 6 2.75 15.35 -20.12
C GLY A 6 3.02 15.04 -18.65
N ILE A 7 2.71 13.81 -18.24
CA ILE A 7 3.30 13.24 -17.02
C ILE A 7 4.77 12.98 -17.38
N PRO A 8 5.75 13.64 -16.73
CA PRO A 8 7.15 13.28 -16.92
C PRO A 8 7.33 11.86 -16.36
N VAL A 9 7.38 10.88 -17.26
CA VAL A 9 7.91 9.56 -16.95
C VAL A 9 9.38 9.78 -16.62
N VAL A 10 9.70 9.86 -15.33
CA VAL A 10 11.06 9.71 -14.85
C VAL A 10 11.43 8.27 -15.16
N VAL A 11 12.04 8.06 -16.33
CA VAL A 11 12.76 6.83 -16.63
C VAL A 11 13.89 6.79 -15.61
N VAL A 12 13.67 6.09 -14.51
CA VAL A 12 14.75 5.67 -13.62
C VAL A 12 15.49 4.62 -14.43
N THR A 13 16.45 5.08 -15.24
CA THR A 13 17.47 4.22 -15.78
C THR A 13 18.23 3.70 -14.57
N VAL A 14 17.87 2.51 -14.08
CA VAL A 14 18.71 1.74 -13.18
C VAL A 14 19.91 1.36 -14.01
N ALA A 15 20.85 2.29 -14.16
CA ALA A 15 22.20 1.96 -14.55
C ALA A 15 22.71 1.04 -13.46
N MET A 16 22.65 -0.27 -13.70
CA MET A 16 23.43 -1.25 -12.97
C MET A 16 24.89 -0.85 -13.16
N VAL A 17 25.38 0.04 -12.29
CA VAL A 17 26.80 0.14 -12.01
C VAL A 17 27.11 -1.18 -11.32
N VAL A 18 27.57 -2.15 -12.10
CA VAL A 18 28.26 -3.34 -11.63
C VAL A 18 29.55 -2.82 -10.98
N ALA A 19 29.42 -2.26 -9.77
CA ALA A 19 30.54 -1.97 -8.92
C ALA A 19 31.11 -3.32 -8.51
N THR A 20 32.25 -3.68 -9.10
CA THR A 20 33.07 -4.80 -8.65
C THR A 20 33.50 -4.52 -7.21
N LEU A 21 32.70 -4.97 -6.24
CA LEU A 21 33.00 -4.81 -4.83
C LEU A 21 34.26 -5.61 -4.47
N PRO A 22 35.22 -5.03 -3.73
CA PRO A 22 36.42 -5.73 -3.32
C PRO A 22 36.09 -6.89 -2.37
N ASN A 23 36.44 -8.09 -2.83
CA ASN A 23 36.08 -9.39 -2.28
C ASN A 23 36.94 -9.72 -1.04
N SER A 24 36.72 -9.02 0.07
CA SER A 24 37.56 -9.14 1.29
C SER A 24 36.77 -9.44 2.58
N ALA A 25 35.62 -10.11 2.47
CA ALA A 25 34.98 -10.75 3.62
C ALA A 25 35.39 -12.22 3.67
N ARG A 26 35.93 -12.67 4.81
CA ARG A 26 36.22 -14.09 5.06
C ARG A 26 34.93 -14.89 4.88
N ALA A 27 34.92 -15.80 3.91
CA ALA A 27 33.83 -16.73 3.66
C ALA A 27 33.65 -17.69 4.84
N THR A 28 32.90 -17.27 5.85
CA THR A 28 32.19 -18.21 6.71
C THR A 28 31.13 -18.86 5.83
N THR A 29 31.24 -20.17 5.61
CA THR A 29 30.20 -20.95 4.93
C THR A 29 28.83 -20.57 5.49
N PRO A 30 27.90 -20.09 4.66
CA PRO A 30 26.57 -19.69 5.13
C PRO A 30 25.93 -20.84 5.89
N ALA A 31 25.26 -20.53 6.99
CA ALA A 31 24.46 -21.53 7.69
C ALA A 31 23.42 -22.10 6.70
N PRO A 32 23.13 -23.42 6.76
CA PRO A 32 22.11 -24.01 5.90
C PRO A 32 20.75 -23.35 6.17
N LEU A 33 20.02 -23.02 5.11
CA LEU A 33 18.67 -22.44 5.17
C LEU A 33 17.72 -23.35 5.94
N SER A 34 16.82 -22.76 6.72
CA SER A 34 15.75 -23.51 7.39
C SER A 34 14.76 -24.08 6.37
N ALA A 35 13.95 -25.06 6.78
CA ALA A 35 12.93 -25.65 5.90
C ALA A 35 11.86 -24.61 5.46
N SER A 36 11.53 -23.65 6.33
CA SER A 36 10.63 -22.54 5.99
C SER A 36 11.25 -21.60 4.97
N ASP A 37 12.54 -21.27 5.12
CA ASP A 37 13.26 -20.40 4.19
C ASP A 37 13.35 -21.03 2.80
N GLN A 38 13.63 -22.34 2.73
CA GLN A 38 13.65 -23.08 1.47
C GLN A 38 12.27 -23.11 0.80
N ALA A 39 11.19 -23.28 1.58
CA ALA A 39 9.83 -23.23 1.05
C ALA A 39 9.49 -21.84 0.50
N PHE A 40 9.86 -20.78 1.22
CA PHE A 40 9.62 -19.41 0.80
C PHE A 40 10.48 -19.02 -0.43
N GLN A 41 11.75 -19.45 -0.48
CA GLN A 41 12.59 -19.30 -1.67
C GLN A 41 11.97 -19.97 -2.90
N GLY A 42 11.35 -21.14 -2.73
CA GLY A 42 10.56 -21.80 -3.78
C GLY A 42 9.36 -20.96 -4.25
N GLN A 43 8.66 -20.30 -3.32
CA GLN A 43 7.54 -19.39 -3.65
C GLN A 43 8.01 -18.16 -4.43
N VAL A 44 9.11 -17.53 -4.03
CA VAL A 44 9.71 -16.38 -4.75
C VAL A 44 10.14 -16.79 -6.16
N THR A 45 10.72 -17.99 -6.31
CA THR A 45 11.08 -18.54 -7.63
C THR A 45 9.85 -18.69 -8.51
N ALA A 46 8.78 -19.32 -8.00
CA ALA A 46 7.54 -19.51 -8.73
C ALA A 46 6.88 -18.17 -9.11
N TYR A 47 6.95 -17.18 -8.22
CA TYR A 47 6.45 -15.83 -8.47
C TYR A 47 7.15 -15.15 -9.66
N LEU A 48 8.49 -15.16 -9.69
CA LEU A 48 9.25 -14.60 -10.81
C LEU A 48 9.02 -15.37 -12.12
N GLN A 49 8.85 -16.69 -12.06
CA GLN A 49 8.48 -17.51 -13.22
C GLN A 49 7.10 -17.16 -13.77
N ASN A 50 6.12 -16.90 -12.89
CA ASN A 50 4.80 -16.46 -13.31
C ASN A 50 4.84 -15.05 -13.92
N LEU A 51 5.69 -14.15 -13.40
CA LEU A 51 5.96 -12.86 -14.04
C LEU A 51 6.57 -13.02 -15.44
N GLN A 52 7.48 -13.97 -15.63
CA GLN A 52 8.02 -14.32 -16.95
C GLN A 52 6.90 -14.79 -17.88
N GLY A 53 5.98 -15.61 -17.36
CA GLY A 53 4.79 -16.06 -18.05
C GLY A 53 3.88 -14.91 -18.47
N ALA A 54 3.63 -13.95 -17.58
CA ALA A 54 2.85 -12.74 -17.87
C ALA A 54 3.52 -11.89 -18.96
N LEU A 55 4.82 -11.64 -18.85
CA LEU A 55 5.59 -10.87 -19.83
C LEU A 55 5.58 -11.55 -21.21
N ASN A 56 5.73 -12.87 -21.25
CA ASN A 56 5.62 -13.65 -22.48
C ASN A 56 4.21 -13.60 -23.08
N ALA A 57 3.16 -13.68 -22.24
CA ALA A 57 1.79 -13.54 -22.71
C ALA A 57 1.56 -12.15 -23.31
N ALA A 58 2.08 -11.10 -22.68
CA ALA A 58 2.01 -9.73 -23.18
C ALA A 58 2.77 -9.56 -24.51
N ALA A 59 3.92 -10.23 -24.66
CA ALA A 59 4.70 -10.21 -25.90
C ALA A 59 4.03 -10.97 -27.06
N GLN A 60 3.29 -12.03 -26.75
CA GLN A 60 2.59 -12.84 -27.74
C GLN A 60 1.24 -12.23 -28.14
N ASN A 61 0.63 -11.46 -27.25
CA ASN A 61 -0.64 -10.81 -27.48
C ASN A 61 -0.49 -9.65 -28.50
N PRO A 62 -1.20 -9.69 -29.65
CA PRO A 62 -1.08 -8.66 -30.68
C PRO A 62 -1.39 -7.24 -30.21
N ALA A 63 -2.29 -7.07 -29.24
CA ALA A 63 -2.69 -5.76 -28.71
C ALA A 63 -1.57 -5.11 -27.89
N THR A 64 -0.89 -5.89 -27.05
CA THR A 64 0.18 -5.39 -26.17
C THR A 64 1.56 -5.46 -26.80
N LYS A 65 1.77 -6.35 -27.80
CA LYS A 65 3.07 -6.61 -28.42
C LYS A 65 3.75 -5.36 -28.96
N ALA A 66 3.01 -4.49 -29.65
CA ALA A 66 3.60 -3.28 -30.25
C ALA A 66 4.15 -2.31 -29.20
N ALA A 67 3.49 -2.23 -28.04
CA ALA A 67 3.89 -1.35 -26.94
C ALA A 67 5.03 -1.94 -26.09
N ILE A 68 5.10 -3.26 -25.94
CA ILE A 68 6.09 -3.93 -25.08
C ILE A 68 7.37 -4.33 -25.84
N ALA A 69 7.27 -4.61 -27.14
CA ALA A 69 8.40 -5.14 -27.93
C ALA A 69 9.73 -4.38 -27.80
N PRO A 70 9.78 -3.04 -27.74
CA PRO A 70 11.05 -2.32 -27.64
C PRO A 70 11.81 -2.56 -26.33
N LYS A 71 11.12 -2.91 -25.24
CA LYS A 71 11.70 -3.03 -23.89
C LYS A 71 11.66 -4.45 -23.33
N LEU A 72 10.88 -5.33 -23.94
CA LEU A 72 10.73 -6.74 -23.59
C LEU A 72 12.06 -7.44 -23.35
N GLN A 73 13.07 -7.20 -24.19
CA GLN A 73 14.35 -7.89 -24.10
C GLN A 73 15.14 -7.49 -22.84
N ASP A 74 15.08 -6.21 -22.47
CA ASP A 74 15.72 -5.70 -21.26
C ASP A 74 15.04 -6.25 -20.00
N GLU A 75 13.71 -6.29 -20.02
CA GLU A 75 12.89 -6.83 -18.94
C GLU A 75 13.08 -8.35 -18.75
N GLN A 76 13.12 -9.11 -19.84
CA GLN A 76 13.43 -10.54 -19.78
C GLN A 76 14.85 -10.79 -19.24
N THR A 77 15.81 -9.95 -19.63
CA THR A 77 17.19 -10.03 -19.13
C THR A 77 17.23 -9.74 -17.63
N ALA A 78 16.57 -8.68 -17.20
CA ALA A 78 16.45 -8.30 -15.79
C ALA A 78 15.78 -9.43 -14.97
N LEU A 79 14.70 -10.03 -15.48
CA LEU A 79 13.98 -11.11 -14.83
C LEU A 79 14.82 -12.38 -14.68
N ASN A 80 15.59 -12.72 -15.71
CA ASN A 80 16.56 -13.82 -15.65
C ASN A 80 17.65 -13.57 -14.60
N VAL A 81 18.14 -12.33 -14.48
CA VAL A 81 19.08 -11.96 -13.42
C VAL A 81 18.43 -12.14 -12.04
N GLY A 82 17.19 -11.67 -11.85
CA GLY A 82 16.43 -11.88 -10.61
C GLY A 82 16.31 -13.37 -10.25
N LEU A 83 15.89 -14.21 -11.20
CA LEU A 83 15.78 -15.66 -11.03
C LEU A 83 17.11 -16.32 -10.64
N GLN A 84 18.24 -15.85 -11.21
CA GLN A 84 19.57 -16.36 -10.85
C GLN A 84 20.04 -15.94 -9.45
N GLN A 85 19.48 -14.86 -8.89
CA GLN A 85 19.82 -14.39 -7.55
C GLN A 85 19.00 -15.06 -6.44
N VAL A 86 17.81 -15.60 -6.74
CA VAL A 86 16.95 -16.24 -5.73
C VAL A 86 17.67 -17.35 -4.93
N PRO A 87 18.46 -18.27 -5.56
CA PRO A 87 19.23 -19.28 -4.83
C PRO A 87 20.31 -18.70 -3.89
N ASN A 88 20.75 -17.47 -4.14
CA ASN A 88 21.78 -16.79 -3.35
C ASN A 88 21.20 -16.05 -2.13
N LEU A 89 19.88 -16.06 -1.94
CA LEU A 89 19.25 -15.43 -0.79
C LEU A 89 19.56 -16.19 0.51
N THR A 90 19.97 -15.44 1.52
CA THR A 90 20.28 -15.89 2.87
C THR A 90 19.01 -15.92 3.74
N GLY A 91 19.06 -16.64 4.86
CA GLY A 91 17.94 -16.72 5.81
C GLY A 91 17.41 -15.34 6.25
N PRO A 92 18.26 -14.41 6.73
CA PRO A 92 17.82 -13.06 7.11
C PRO A 92 17.17 -12.26 5.98
N GLN A 93 17.66 -12.41 4.74
CA GLN A 93 17.05 -11.75 3.58
C GLN A 93 15.66 -12.35 3.27
N LEU A 94 15.52 -13.67 3.34
CA LEU A 94 14.25 -14.36 3.12
C LEU A 94 13.23 -14.02 4.19
N GLU A 95 13.64 -13.94 5.45
CA GLU A 95 12.80 -13.53 6.58
C GLU A 95 12.31 -12.08 6.42
N ALA A 96 13.21 -11.15 6.07
CA ALA A 96 12.86 -9.76 5.80
C ALA A 96 11.88 -9.63 4.61
N MET A 97 12.14 -10.35 3.51
CA MET A 97 11.23 -10.42 2.38
C MET A 97 9.87 -10.97 2.80
N GLN A 98 9.83 -12.07 3.55
CA GLN A 98 8.61 -12.73 4.00
C GLN A 98 7.78 -11.84 4.92
N ALA A 99 8.42 -11.09 5.83
CA ALA A 99 7.74 -10.14 6.69
C ALA A 99 7.03 -9.04 5.89
N ILE A 100 7.64 -8.55 4.81
CA ILE A 100 7.07 -7.51 3.96
C ILE A 100 5.96 -8.08 3.07
N VAL A 101 6.23 -9.15 2.30
CA VAL A 101 5.22 -9.71 1.38
C VAL A 101 4.08 -10.42 2.11
N GLY A 102 4.32 -10.91 3.32
CA GLY A 102 3.31 -11.53 4.18
C GLY A 102 2.17 -10.59 4.57
N THR A 103 2.34 -9.28 4.40
CA THR A 103 1.26 -8.29 4.55
C THR A 103 0.19 -8.39 3.46
N ASN A 104 0.52 -8.96 2.29
CA ASN A 104 -0.44 -9.25 1.22
C ASN A 104 -0.58 -10.76 1.04
N SER A 105 -1.65 -11.37 1.57
CA SER A 105 -1.86 -12.83 1.51
C SER A 105 -1.91 -13.42 0.09
N ASN A 106 -2.14 -12.58 -0.93
CA ASN A 106 -2.34 -13.01 -2.31
C ASN A 106 -1.12 -12.76 -3.20
N TRP A 107 -0.01 -12.22 -2.67
CA TRP A 107 1.15 -11.82 -3.45
C TRP A 107 1.62 -12.91 -4.43
N ALA A 108 1.68 -14.16 -3.98
CA ALA A 108 2.15 -15.29 -4.79
C ALA A 108 1.25 -15.60 -6.02
N GLN A 109 -0.03 -15.21 -5.97
CA GLN A 109 -1.05 -15.52 -6.99
C GLN A 109 -1.20 -14.38 -8.01
N GLU A 110 -0.73 -13.17 -7.70
CA GLU A 110 -0.94 -11.99 -8.54
C GLU A 110 -0.32 -12.13 -9.93
N PRO A 111 0.92 -12.61 -10.12
CA PRO A 111 1.49 -12.72 -11.47
C PRO A 111 0.76 -13.72 -12.36
N ALA A 112 0.28 -14.82 -11.80
CA ALA A 112 -0.55 -15.79 -12.53
C ALA A 112 -1.89 -15.16 -12.95
N THR A 113 -2.46 -14.29 -12.09
CA THR A 113 -3.65 -13.52 -12.43
C THR A 113 -3.35 -12.54 -13.58
N VAL A 114 -2.24 -11.80 -13.54
CA VAL A 114 -1.81 -10.91 -14.64
C VAL A 114 -1.68 -11.70 -15.94
N GLN A 115 -1.01 -12.85 -15.92
CA GLN A 115 -0.87 -13.72 -17.08
C GLN A 115 -2.22 -14.18 -17.64
N GLN A 116 -3.12 -14.67 -16.78
CA GLN A 116 -4.45 -15.12 -17.19
C GLN A 116 -5.27 -13.97 -17.80
N ARG A 117 -5.17 -12.75 -17.26
CA ARG A 117 -5.88 -11.57 -17.76
C ARG A 117 -5.30 -11.09 -19.08
N LEU A 118 -3.98 -11.04 -19.23
CA LEU A 118 -3.32 -10.71 -20.49
C LEU A 118 -3.64 -11.71 -21.60
N ALA A 119 -3.80 -13.00 -21.26
CA ALA A 119 -4.25 -14.00 -22.22
C ALA A 119 -5.72 -13.81 -22.65
N ALA A 120 -6.53 -13.16 -21.81
CA ALA A 120 -7.93 -12.83 -22.11
C ALA A 120 -8.10 -11.48 -22.84
N VAL A 121 -7.05 -10.66 -22.91
CA VAL A 121 -7.02 -9.48 -23.80
C VAL A 121 -6.97 -10.00 -25.22
N THR A 122 -8.10 -10.01 -25.92
CA THR A 122 -8.14 -10.41 -27.32
C THR A 122 -7.71 -9.25 -28.19
N ALA A 123 -7.09 -9.56 -29.35
CA ALA A 123 -6.95 -8.57 -30.41
C ALA A 123 -8.32 -7.93 -30.68
N PRO A 124 -8.36 -6.62 -30.91
CA PRO A 124 -9.63 -5.91 -31.06
C PRO A 124 -10.41 -6.49 -32.27
N ALA A 125 -11.74 -6.55 -32.14
CA ALA A 125 -12.63 -7.13 -33.15
C ALA A 125 -12.72 -6.20 -34.39
N PRO A 126 -12.63 -6.69 -35.64
CA PRO A 126 -12.58 -5.82 -36.83
C PRO A 126 -13.65 -4.72 -36.79
N ALA A 127 -13.23 -3.46 -36.96
CA ALA A 127 -14.13 -2.32 -36.74
C ALA A 127 -15.35 -2.35 -37.67
N PRO A 128 -16.46 -1.71 -37.25
CA PRO A 128 -17.56 -1.36 -38.14
C PRO A 128 -17.00 -0.64 -39.38
N LYS A 129 -17.40 -1.10 -40.56
CA LYS A 129 -16.70 -0.86 -41.83
C LYS A 129 -16.78 0.58 -42.39
N ASP A 130 -17.23 1.58 -41.65
CA ASP A 130 -17.68 2.84 -42.25
C ASP A 130 -17.42 4.14 -41.46
N VAL A 131 -16.37 4.21 -40.64
CA VAL A 131 -15.95 5.48 -40.01
C VAL A 131 -14.97 6.25 -40.91
N THR A 132 -15.45 6.70 -42.08
CA THR A 132 -14.63 7.46 -43.03
C THR A 132 -14.59 8.95 -42.66
N GLY A 133 -13.48 9.42 -42.05
CA GLY A 133 -13.05 10.83 -42.19
C GLY A 133 -12.92 11.73 -40.96
N GLY A 134 -12.90 11.21 -39.72
CA GLY A 134 -12.68 12.01 -38.50
C GLY A 134 -11.35 11.70 -37.79
N ALA A 135 -10.97 12.47 -36.77
CA ALA A 135 -9.74 12.36 -35.95
C ALA A 135 -9.60 11.04 -35.13
N LEU A 136 -10.30 9.98 -35.55
CA LEU A 136 -10.49 8.69 -34.90
C LEU A 136 -10.13 7.53 -35.86
N SER A 137 -9.29 7.79 -36.87
CA SER A 137 -8.82 6.79 -37.86
C SER A 137 -8.11 5.58 -37.25
N ASP A 138 -7.71 5.67 -35.98
CA ASP A 138 -6.95 4.65 -35.26
C ASP A 138 -7.86 3.63 -34.53
N CYS A 139 -9.18 3.88 -34.47
CA CYS A 139 -10.16 2.97 -33.88
C CYS A 139 -10.65 1.87 -34.85
N THR A 140 -9.97 1.68 -35.98
CA THR A 140 -10.35 0.75 -37.06
C THR A 140 -10.16 -0.73 -36.69
N SER A 141 -9.64 -1.03 -35.51
CA SER A 141 -9.33 -2.39 -35.10
C SER A 141 -10.36 -3.00 -34.14
N GLY A 142 -11.31 -2.25 -33.57
CA GLY A 142 -12.33 -2.75 -32.63
C GLY A 142 -12.14 -2.38 -31.17
N PHE A 143 -13.11 -2.76 -30.33
CA PHE A 143 -12.94 -2.72 -28.88
C PHE A 143 -12.16 -3.94 -28.41
N GLY A 144 -11.09 -3.71 -27.67
CA GLY A 144 -10.56 -4.70 -26.75
C GLY A 144 -11.56 -4.96 -25.63
N ASN A 145 -11.30 -5.99 -24.82
CA ASN A 145 -12.08 -6.23 -23.62
C ASN A 145 -11.63 -5.23 -22.54
N ILE A 146 -12.25 -4.05 -22.51
CA ILE A 146 -11.98 -2.95 -21.55
C ILE A 146 -11.84 -3.47 -20.10
N GLN A 147 -12.67 -4.45 -19.75
CA GLN A 147 -12.62 -5.07 -18.42
C GLN A 147 -11.33 -5.86 -18.19
N ALA A 148 -10.86 -6.61 -19.20
CA ALA A 148 -9.59 -7.33 -19.14
C ALA A 148 -8.39 -6.38 -19.06
N ASP A 149 -8.39 -5.29 -19.82
CA ASP A 149 -7.31 -4.29 -19.80
C ASP A 149 -7.23 -3.55 -18.47
N PHE A 150 -8.38 -3.18 -17.90
CA PHE A 150 -8.46 -2.60 -16.56
C PHE A 150 -7.88 -3.55 -15.50
N TYR A 151 -8.32 -4.81 -15.48
CA TYR A 151 -7.85 -5.76 -14.48
C TYR A 151 -6.38 -6.14 -14.66
N ALA A 152 -5.87 -6.18 -15.90
CA ALA A 152 -4.45 -6.40 -16.17
C ALA A 152 -3.61 -5.23 -15.66
N SER A 153 -4.01 -3.99 -15.91
CA SER A 153 -3.32 -2.79 -15.43
C SER A 153 -3.32 -2.69 -13.90
N TRP A 154 -4.47 -2.97 -13.28
CA TRP A 154 -4.60 -2.97 -11.83
C TRP A 154 -3.75 -4.06 -11.16
N ALA A 155 -3.81 -5.29 -11.66
CA ALA A 155 -3.01 -6.39 -11.10
C ALA A 155 -1.49 -6.15 -11.28
N ALA A 156 -1.07 -5.56 -12.40
CA ALA A 156 0.32 -5.18 -12.61
C ALA A 156 0.76 -4.05 -11.65
N ALA A 157 -0.10 -3.07 -11.38
CA ALA A 157 0.17 -2.02 -10.41
C ALA A 157 0.31 -2.57 -8.97
N GLN A 158 -0.51 -3.56 -8.59
CA GLN A 158 -0.42 -4.23 -7.29
C GLN A 158 0.93 -4.93 -7.12
N VAL A 159 1.36 -5.67 -8.15
CA VAL A 159 2.67 -6.33 -8.16
C VAL A 159 3.81 -5.31 -8.05
N ALA A 160 3.76 -4.22 -8.80
CA ALA A 160 4.76 -3.16 -8.70
C ALA A 160 4.79 -2.56 -7.29
N SER A 161 3.63 -2.26 -6.70
CA SER A 161 3.56 -1.72 -5.33
C SER A 161 4.18 -2.67 -4.30
N ALA A 162 3.88 -3.98 -4.39
CA ALA A 162 4.44 -4.98 -3.48
C ALA A 162 5.97 -5.07 -3.63
N ALA A 163 6.48 -5.10 -4.86
CA ALA A 163 7.90 -5.13 -5.14
C ALA A 163 8.63 -3.87 -4.65
N ASN A 164 8.03 -2.68 -4.81
CA ASN A 164 8.57 -1.43 -4.28
C ASN A 164 8.60 -1.41 -2.75
N ALA A 165 7.55 -1.91 -2.10
CA ALA A 165 7.52 -2.03 -0.64
C ALA A 165 8.68 -2.89 -0.12
N VAL A 166 8.94 -4.03 -0.79
CA VAL A 166 10.08 -4.90 -0.48
C VAL A 166 11.41 -4.16 -0.67
N ALA A 167 11.60 -3.46 -1.79
CA ALA A 167 12.81 -2.70 -2.05
C ALA A 167 13.04 -1.59 -1.01
N SER A 168 11.98 -0.88 -0.61
CA SER A 168 12.06 0.23 0.34
C SER A 168 12.19 -0.19 1.81
N GLY A 169 11.73 -1.40 2.15
CA GLY A 169 11.78 -1.93 3.51
C GLY A 169 13.05 -2.72 3.84
N MET A 170 13.91 -2.97 2.84
CA MET A 170 15.17 -3.67 3.05
C MET A 170 16.24 -2.75 3.64
N PRO A 171 17.08 -3.24 4.57
CA PRO A 171 18.23 -2.50 5.05
C PRO A 171 19.23 -2.20 3.92
N ASP A 172 19.80 -1.00 3.93
CA ASP A 172 20.89 -0.63 3.05
C ASP A 172 22.16 -1.42 3.41
N GLY A 173 22.66 -2.25 2.49
CA GLY A 173 23.88 -3.02 2.71
C GLY A 173 24.22 -3.96 1.56
N ALA A 174 25.51 -4.25 1.37
CA ALA A 174 25.98 -5.21 0.36
C ALA A 174 25.38 -6.61 0.58
N ASP A 175 25.12 -6.96 1.83
CA ASP A 175 24.50 -8.23 2.22
C ASP A 175 23.03 -8.32 1.85
N PHE A 176 22.36 -7.23 1.43
CA PHE A 176 20.96 -7.22 0.95
C PHE A 176 20.85 -6.97 -0.56
N ALA A 177 21.96 -6.78 -1.27
CA ALA A 177 21.97 -6.49 -2.70
C ALA A 177 21.23 -7.55 -3.56
N PRO A 178 21.36 -8.88 -3.32
CA PRO A 178 20.58 -9.87 -4.08
C PRO A 178 19.06 -9.69 -3.93
N ALA A 179 18.60 -9.36 -2.73
CA ALA A 179 17.18 -9.19 -2.44
C ALA A 179 16.62 -7.89 -3.05
N LEU A 180 17.42 -6.81 -3.01
CA LEU A 180 17.12 -5.54 -3.70
C LEU A 180 17.07 -5.72 -5.22
N ILE A 181 17.96 -6.52 -5.81
CA ILE A 181 17.94 -6.84 -7.24
C ILE A 181 16.64 -7.57 -7.59
N VAL A 182 16.26 -8.60 -6.84
CA VAL A 182 15.00 -9.34 -7.07
C VAL A 182 13.78 -8.41 -6.99
N ALA A 183 13.72 -7.55 -5.97
CA ALA A 183 12.62 -6.61 -5.78
C ALA A 183 12.56 -5.55 -6.88
N GLY A 184 13.70 -4.94 -7.24
CA GLY A 184 13.78 -3.93 -8.29
C GLY A 184 13.40 -4.46 -9.67
N VAL A 185 13.80 -5.69 -9.98
CA VAL A 185 13.42 -6.38 -11.22
C VAL A 185 11.91 -6.63 -11.27
N ALA A 186 11.33 -7.17 -10.21
CA ALA A 186 9.89 -7.41 -10.14
C ALA A 186 9.08 -6.10 -10.28
N TYR A 187 9.57 -5.02 -9.67
CA TYR A 187 8.97 -3.69 -9.81
C TYR A 187 9.01 -3.19 -11.26
N GLY A 188 10.18 -3.22 -11.90
CA GLY A 188 10.36 -2.73 -13.26
C GLY A 188 9.40 -3.39 -14.25
N VAL A 189 9.38 -4.73 -14.25
CA VAL A 189 8.53 -5.53 -15.14
C VAL A 189 7.05 -5.24 -14.93
N ALA A 190 6.61 -5.15 -13.68
CA ALA A 190 5.20 -4.93 -13.38
C ALA A 190 4.74 -3.49 -13.64
N ALA A 191 5.60 -2.50 -13.37
CA ALA A 191 5.31 -1.11 -13.68
C ALA A 191 5.16 -0.89 -15.19
N GLU A 192 6.02 -1.50 -16.01
CA GLU A 192 5.93 -1.46 -17.47
C GLU A 192 4.61 -2.06 -17.97
N ILE A 193 4.26 -3.28 -17.52
CA ILE A 193 3.00 -3.93 -17.88
C ILE A 193 1.81 -3.04 -17.52
N SER A 194 1.83 -2.39 -16.35
CA SER A 194 0.77 -1.49 -15.90
C SER A 194 0.64 -0.24 -16.80
N VAL A 195 1.77 0.38 -17.18
CA VAL A 195 1.79 1.56 -18.07
C VAL A 195 1.24 1.20 -19.45
N VAL A 196 1.67 0.08 -20.02
CA VAL A 196 1.21 -0.35 -21.35
C VAL A 196 -0.28 -0.66 -21.35
N THR A 197 -0.75 -1.46 -20.40
CA THR A 197 -2.17 -1.82 -20.29
C THR A 197 -3.03 -0.59 -19.97
N GLY A 198 -2.52 0.37 -19.21
CA GLY A 198 -3.19 1.66 -18.97
C GLY A 198 -3.32 2.52 -20.24
N GLY A 199 -2.29 2.51 -21.11
CA GLY A 199 -2.35 3.16 -22.41
C GLY A 199 -3.38 2.53 -23.36
N LEU A 200 -3.46 1.20 -23.38
CA LEU A 200 -4.47 0.46 -24.15
C LEU A 200 -5.89 0.78 -23.64
N LEU A 201 -6.08 0.78 -22.31
CA LEU A 201 -7.36 1.11 -21.69
C LEU A 201 -7.84 2.52 -22.08
N ALA A 202 -6.95 3.51 -22.06
CA ALA A 202 -7.29 4.87 -22.46
C ALA A 202 -7.71 4.95 -23.94
N ASN A 203 -6.98 4.26 -24.82
CA ASN A 203 -7.32 4.19 -26.25
C ASN A 203 -8.67 3.49 -26.49
N ASP A 204 -8.94 2.41 -25.78
CA ASP A 204 -10.21 1.69 -25.89
C ASP A 204 -11.40 2.53 -25.38
N GLN A 205 -11.20 3.34 -24.33
CA GLN A 205 -12.21 4.29 -23.85
C GLN A 205 -12.49 5.41 -24.85
N ASP A 206 -11.45 5.97 -25.48
CA ASP A 206 -11.60 6.99 -26.52
C ASP A 206 -12.36 6.42 -27.73
N CYS A 207 -12.01 5.21 -28.15
CA CYS A 207 -12.72 4.52 -29.23
C CYS A 207 -14.17 4.19 -28.86
N ALA A 208 -14.44 3.77 -27.61
CA ALA A 208 -15.80 3.43 -27.18
C ALA A 208 -16.70 4.66 -27.18
N THR A 209 -16.14 5.79 -26.72
CA THR A 209 -16.80 7.10 -26.79
C THR A 209 -17.06 7.50 -28.24
N ALA A 210 -16.10 7.30 -29.14
CA ALA A 210 -16.24 7.58 -30.56
C ALA A 210 -17.33 6.75 -31.24
N ALA A 211 -17.38 5.44 -31.02
CA ALA A 211 -18.43 4.60 -31.61
C ALA A 211 -19.80 4.89 -31.00
N SER A 212 -19.87 5.22 -29.71
CA SER A 212 -21.13 5.68 -29.11
C SER A 212 -21.59 6.96 -29.80
N ASN A 213 -20.71 7.93 -30.04
CA ASN A 213 -21.05 9.16 -30.77
C ASN A 213 -21.49 8.88 -32.22
N ALA A 214 -20.80 7.99 -32.94
CA ALA A 214 -21.18 7.62 -34.31
C ALA A 214 -22.53 6.88 -34.36
N ALA A 215 -22.81 6.01 -33.38
CA ALA A 215 -24.12 5.36 -33.25
C ALA A 215 -25.22 6.40 -33.02
N LEU A 216 -24.98 7.39 -32.14
CA LEU A 216 -25.91 8.50 -31.93
C LEU A 216 -26.13 9.28 -33.23
N GLU A 217 -25.08 9.68 -33.92
CA GLU A 217 -25.16 10.41 -35.20
C GLU A 217 -25.94 9.64 -36.28
N SER A 218 -25.78 8.31 -36.36
CA SER A 218 -26.51 7.48 -37.34
C SER A 218 -27.97 7.23 -36.99
N GLN A 219 -28.33 7.26 -35.70
CA GLN A 219 -29.71 7.10 -35.23
C GLN A 219 -30.49 8.41 -35.28
N PHE A 220 -29.81 9.56 -35.35
CA PHE A 220 -30.48 10.81 -35.69
C PHE A 220 -31.00 10.74 -37.14
N PRO A 221 -32.32 10.91 -37.36
CA PRO A 221 -32.87 10.89 -38.71
C PRO A 221 -32.26 12.03 -39.53
N THR A 222 -31.46 11.69 -40.53
CA THR A 222 -31.08 12.60 -41.60
C THR A 222 -32.19 12.60 -42.63
N ASP A 223 -33.08 13.59 -42.56
CA ASP A 223 -34.17 13.72 -43.52
C ASP A 223 -33.59 14.03 -44.91
N ALA A 224 -33.58 13.01 -45.79
CA ALA A 224 -33.12 13.10 -47.17
C ALA A 224 -34.00 14.03 -48.04
N SER A 225 -35.17 14.46 -47.55
CA SER A 225 -36.08 15.37 -48.28
C SER A 225 -35.72 16.86 -48.13
N VAL A 226 -34.76 17.21 -47.26
CA VAL A 226 -34.33 18.59 -46.96
C VAL A 226 -33.38 19.18 -48.03
N THR A 227 -33.16 18.48 -49.15
CA THR A 227 -32.36 19.04 -50.26
C THR A 227 -33.09 20.12 -51.06
N SER A 228 -34.38 20.38 -50.79
CA SER A 228 -35.19 21.33 -51.58
C SER A 228 -35.93 22.42 -50.80
N ASN A 229 -35.97 22.37 -49.46
CA ASN A 229 -36.57 23.46 -48.67
C ASN A 229 -35.90 23.57 -47.27
N PRO A 230 -35.12 24.63 -46.99
CA PRO A 230 -34.42 24.81 -45.70
C PRO A 230 -35.35 25.04 -44.49
N ASP A 231 -36.66 25.19 -44.70
CA ASP A 231 -37.65 25.46 -43.64
C ASP A 231 -38.44 24.22 -43.17
N ASN A 232 -38.16 23.03 -43.70
CA ASN A 232 -38.91 21.82 -43.38
C ASN A 232 -38.04 20.81 -42.61
N TYR A 233 -37.77 21.12 -41.35
CA TYR A 233 -37.19 20.16 -40.41
C TYR A 233 -38.30 19.21 -39.95
N ALA A 234 -38.25 17.94 -40.34
CA ALA A 234 -39.02 16.90 -39.65
C ALA A 234 -38.60 16.86 -38.18
N GLU A 235 -39.56 16.76 -37.26
CA GLU A 235 -39.33 16.73 -35.81
C GLU A 235 -38.21 15.72 -35.46
N ALA A 236 -37.09 16.26 -35.02
CA ALA A 236 -35.89 15.52 -34.65
C ALA A 236 -36.15 14.73 -33.35
N ALA A 237 -35.79 13.44 -33.37
CA ALA A 237 -35.94 12.46 -32.30
C ALA A 237 -37.41 12.22 -31.87
N ASN A 238 -37.92 11.01 -32.13
CA ASN A 238 -39.18 10.63 -31.49
C ASN A 238 -38.94 10.49 -29.97
N GLN A 239 -40.01 10.59 -29.17
CA GLN A 239 -39.92 10.55 -27.71
C GLN A 239 -39.26 9.26 -27.18
N ASP A 240 -39.29 8.17 -27.94
CA ASP A 240 -38.69 6.88 -27.55
C ASP A 240 -37.16 6.93 -27.62
N ASP A 241 -36.57 7.60 -28.62
CA ASP A 241 -35.12 7.82 -28.73
C ASP A 241 -34.60 8.66 -27.56
N VAL A 242 -35.32 9.75 -27.23
CA VAL A 242 -35.00 10.62 -26.07
C VAL A 242 -35.12 9.84 -24.76
N THR A 243 -36.12 8.97 -24.64
CA THR A 243 -36.34 8.14 -23.44
C THR A 243 -35.23 7.08 -23.30
N THR A 244 -34.80 6.47 -24.41
CA THR A 244 -33.70 5.50 -24.43
C THR A 244 -32.38 6.17 -24.05
N LEU A 245 -32.09 7.34 -24.63
CA LEU A 245 -30.89 8.12 -24.30
C LEU A 245 -30.88 8.55 -22.84
N LYS A 246 -32.03 8.99 -22.32
CA LYS A 246 -32.20 9.32 -20.90
C LYS A 246 -31.96 8.12 -20.01
N SER A 247 -32.50 6.95 -20.34
CA SER A 247 -32.27 5.73 -19.57
C SER A 247 -30.79 5.33 -19.57
N LEU A 248 -30.08 5.50 -20.68
CA LEU A 248 -28.65 5.24 -20.77
C LEU A 248 -27.85 6.22 -19.91
N ALA A 249 -28.20 7.52 -19.96
CA ALA A 249 -27.61 8.56 -19.12
C ALA A 249 -27.85 8.31 -17.62
N ASP A 250 -29.08 7.96 -17.23
CA ASP A 250 -29.42 7.62 -15.85
C ASP A 250 -28.63 6.37 -15.37
N GLY A 251 -28.38 5.41 -16.26
CA GLY A 251 -27.52 4.24 -16.00
C GLY A 251 -26.03 4.59 -15.81
N ILE A 252 -25.52 5.52 -16.63
CA ILE A 252 -24.17 6.07 -16.49
C ILE A 252 -24.04 6.82 -15.16
N ASP A 253 -25.00 7.68 -14.81
CA ASP A 253 -25.02 8.41 -13.53
C ASP A 253 -25.02 7.46 -12.33
N THR A 254 -25.80 6.39 -12.39
CA THR A 254 -25.81 5.35 -11.35
C THR A 254 -24.45 4.68 -11.21
N THR A 255 -23.80 4.38 -12.34
CA THR A 255 -22.46 3.78 -12.36
C THR A 255 -21.41 4.74 -11.80
N ILE A 256 -21.46 6.02 -12.18
CA ILE A 256 -20.56 7.08 -11.68
C ILE A 256 -20.73 7.22 -10.16
N ALA A 257 -21.96 7.25 -9.65
CA ALA A 257 -22.23 7.32 -8.22
C ALA A 257 -21.65 6.11 -7.46
N SER A 258 -21.77 4.91 -8.03
CA SER A 258 -21.18 3.70 -7.44
C SER A 258 -19.65 3.74 -7.43
N ILE A 259 -19.03 4.25 -8.50
CA ILE A 259 -17.57 4.46 -8.57
C ILE A 259 -17.14 5.47 -7.51
N GLN A 260 -17.81 6.63 -7.42
CA GLN A 260 -17.49 7.66 -6.43
C GLN A 260 -17.58 7.14 -4.99
N SER A 261 -18.61 6.34 -4.69
CA SER A 261 -18.76 5.68 -3.38
C SER A 261 -17.60 4.72 -3.09
N THR A 262 -17.21 3.91 -4.09
CA THR A 262 -16.08 2.97 -3.96
C THR A 262 -14.76 3.71 -3.77
N THR A 263 -14.50 4.75 -4.56
CA THR A 263 -13.31 5.61 -4.43
C THR A 263 -13.24 6.25 -3.05
N SER A 264 -14.35 6.81 -2.55
CA SER A 264 -14.40 7.41 -1.21
C SER A 264 -14.09 6.39 -0.10
N SER A 265 -14.62 5.17 -0.22
CA SER A 265 -14.32 4.07 0.71
C SER A 265 -12.84 3.68 0.69
N ILE A 266 -12.23 3.58 -0.51
CA ILE A 266 -10.80 3.29 -0.65
C ILE A 266 -9.95 4.42 -0.09
N THR A 267 -10.27 5.69 -0.38
CA THR A 267 -9.56 6.86 0.16
C THR A 267 -9.58 6.86 1.68
N ASN A 268 -10.73 6.55 2.30
CA ASN A 268 -10.83 6.48 3.75
C ASN A 268 -9.95 5.37 4.33
N LYS A 269 -9.96 4.17 3.72
CA LYS A 269 -9.07 3.06 4.14
C LYS A 269 -7.60 3.44 4.02
N LEU A 270 -7.22 4.12 2.94
CA LEU A 270 -5.86 4.62 2.72
C LEU A 270 -5.44 5.65 3.78
N ASN A 271 -6.34 6.56 4.16
CA ASN A 271 -6.09 7.52 5.23
C ASN A 271 -5.90 6.83 6.60
N THR A 272 -6.72 5.82 6.90
CA THR A 272 -6.57 5.00 8.11
C THR A 272 -5.22 4.27 8.11
N LEU A 273 -4.84 3.65 6.98
CA LEU A 273 -3.57 2.96 6.86
C LEU A 273 -2.38 3.92 6.99
N SER A 274 -2.44 5.10 6.37
CA SER A 274 -1.41 6.13 6.47
C SER A 274 -1.21 6.61 7.91
N THR A 275 -2.31 6.80 8.65
CA THR A 275 -2.27 7.17 10.08
C THR A 275 -1.67 6.05 10.93
N SER A 276 -2.06 4.81 10.68
CA SER A 276 -1.51 3.64 11.37
C SER A 276 -0.03 3.46 11.09
N LEU A 277 0.42 3.70 9.85
CA LEU A 277 1.82 3.63 9.45
C LEU A 277 2.63 4.77 10.08
N GLY A 278 2.10 6.00 10.13
CA GLY A 278 2.75 7.12 10.82
C GLY A 278 2.94 6.84 12.32
N THR A 279 1.97 6.19 12.95
CA THR A 279 2.07 5.76 14.36
C THR A 279 3.09 4.65 14.55
N ALA A 280 3.10 3.66 13.65
CA ALA A 280 4.09 2.58 13.66
C ALA A 280 5.52 3.12 13.43
N GLN A 281 5.70 4.06 12.50
CA GLN A 281 6.97 4.72 12.25
C GLN A 281 7.42 5.55 13.46
N GLY A 282 6.52 6.30 14.09
CA GLY A 282 6.82 7.01 15.35
C GLY A 282 7.26 6.05 16.46
N THR A 283 6.62 4.87 16.55
CA THR A 283 6.99 3.81 17.48
C THR A 283 8.36 3.21 17.16
N ALA A 284 8.63 2.91 15.89
CA ALA A 284 9.92 2.39 15.42
C ALA A 284 11.07 3.38 15.70
N ASN A 285 10.87 4.67 15.42
CA ASN A 285 11.83 5.72 15.76
C ASN A 285 12.05 5.81 17.28
N GLY A 286 11.00 5.62 18.08
CA GLY A 286 11.12 5.52 19.53
C GLY A 286 12.00 4.35 19.98
N ILE A 287 11.79 3.17 19.37
CA ILE A 287 12.60 1.97 19.63
C ILE A 287 14.06 2.20 19.21
N ASP A 288 14.30 2.82 18.05
CA ASP A 288 15.66 3.09 17.55
C ASP A 288 16.43 4.08 18.43
N ASN A 289 15.75 5.13 18.91
CA ASN A 289 16.33 6.04 19.90
C ASN A 289 16.68 5.31 21.22
N ILE A 290 15.83 4.39 21.68
CA ILE A 290 16.10 3.57 22.86
C ILE A 290 17.26 2.61 22.62
N ALA A 291 17.32 1.97 21.44
CA ALA A 291 18.41 1.07 21.08
C ALA A 291 19.74 1.82 21.01
N THR A 292 19.76 3.02 20.44
CA THR A 292 20.93 3.90 20.39
C THR A 292 21.37 4.34 21.80
N ASP A 293 20.45 4.68 22.69
CA ASP A 293 20.76 4.98 24.10
C ASP A 293 21.38 3.76 24.81
N LEU A 294 20.77 2.59 24.65
CA LEU A 294 21.29 1.34 25.20
C LEU A 294 22.69 1.01 24.68
N GLN A 295 22.94 1.23 23.39
CA GLN A 295 24.24 1.00 22.78
C GLN A 295 25.29 1.98 23.33
N SER A 296 24.97 3.28 23.40
CA SER A 296 25.86 4.28 24.01
C SER A 296 26.17 3.97 25.48
N ARG A 297 25.19 3.47 26.25
CA ARG A 297 25.37 3.08 27.65
C ARG A 297 26.18 1.80 27.79
N THR A 298 25.99 0.86 26.88
CA THR A 298 26.82 -0.36 26.80
C THR A 298 28.27 -0.01 26.47
N ASP A 299 28.51 0.91 25.55
CA ASP A 299 29.84 1.42 25.23
C ASP A 299 30.46 2.16 26.43
N SER A 300 29.68 2.97 27.14
CA SER A 300 30.13 3.62 28.38
C SER A 300 30.47 2.61 29.48
N LEU A 301 29.66 1.56 29.63
CA LEU A 301 29.92 0.46 30.56
C LEU A 301 31.19 -0.29 30.15
N LEU A 302 31.35 -0.63 28.88
CA LEU A 302 32.53 -1.32 28.34
C LEU A 302 33.79 -0.46 28.53
N SER A 303 33.69 0.86 28.35
CA SER A 303 34.80 1.79 28.62
C SER A 303 35.12 1.90 30.12
N THR A 304 34.13 1.77 31.00
CA THR A 304 34.32 1.88 32.47
C THR A 304 34.86 0.57 33.05
N VAL A 305 34.44 -0.58 32.49
CA VAL A 305 34.89 -1.93 32.89
C VAL A 305 36.24 -2.29 32.23
N GLY A 306 36.47 -1.87 30.98
CA GLY A 306 37.71 -2.10 30.23
C GLY A 306 38.80 -1.05 30.45
N GLY A 307 38.45 0.09 31.06
CA GLY A 307 39.41 1.08 31.52
C GLY A 307 40.20 0.54 32.70
N ALA A 308 41.42 0.08 32.43
CA ALA A 308 42.42 -0.30 33.43
C ALA A 308 42.93 0.92 34.22
N ASN A 309 42.03 1.61 34.92
CA ASN A 309 42.33 2.56 35.98
C ASN A 309 41.84 2.05 37.34
N ASP A 310 41.88 0.72 37.51
CA ASP A 310 42.33 0.14 38.79
C ASP A 310 43.80 0.53 38.98
N GLY A 311 44.03 1.83 39.23
CA GLY A 311 45.20 2.24 39.97
C GLY A 311 45.10 1.51 41.29
N THR A 312 45.98 0.53 41.48
CA THR A 312 46.20 -0.20 42.72
C THR A 312 45.91 0.72 43.91
N PRO A 313 44.84 0.51 44.70
CA PRO A 313 44.52 1.40 45.80
C PRO A 313 45.68 1.38 46.77
N ASN A 314 46.39 2.50 46.88
CA ASN A 314 47.38 2.67 47.92
C ASN A 314 46.62 2.87 49.25
N GLY A 315 46.10 1.77 49.81
CA GLY A 315 45.57 1.71 51.18
C GLY A 315 44.05 1.84 51.40
N GLY A 316 43.20 1.73 50.38
CA GLY A 316 41.73 1.76 50.52
C GLY A 316 41.08 0.44 50.13
N THR A 317 40.17 -0.08 50.95
CA THR A 317 39.51 -1.38 50.78
C THR A 317 38.80 -1.52 49.44
N THR A 318 38.85 -2.71 48.83
CA THR A 318 38.11 -3.16 47.61
C THR A 318 36.58 -2.92 47.62
N SER A 319 36.03 -2.39 48.71
CA SER A 319 34.62 -2.06 48.88
C SER A 319 34.16 -0.86 48.03
N ASP A 320 35.07 0.01 47.59
CA ASP A 320 34.68 1.26 46.92
C ASP A 320 34.35 1.06 45.42
N SER A 321 35.02 0.12 44.73
CA SER A 321 34.70 -0.19 43.32
C SER A 321 33.43 -1.05 43.18
N ALA A 322 33.22 -1.99 44.10
CA ALA A 322 32.02 -2.83 44.13
C ALA A 322 30.75 -2.01 44.44
N ASN A 323 30.82 -1.03 45.34
CA ASN A 323 29.70 -0.13 45.62
C ASN A 323 29.40 0.82 44.46
N GLY A 324 30.43 1.32 43.76
CA GLY A 324 30.24 2.13 42.55
C GLY A 324 29.52 1.34 41.44
N LEU A 325 29.94 0.10 41.21
CA LEU A 325 29.29 -0.80 40.26
C LEU A 325 27.84 -1.13 40.66
N ALA A 326 27.60 -1.45 41.93
CA ALA A 326 26.25 -1.73 42.42
C ALA A 326 25.30 -0.54 42.25
N ASN A 327 25.77 0.68 42.50
CA ASN A 327 24.97 1.90 42.31
C ASN A 327 24.67 2.17 40.83
N ALA A 328 25.63 1.92 39.92
CA ALA A 328 25.41 2.05 38.49
C ALA A 328 24.43 0.99 37.96
N ILE A 329 24.53 -0.25 38.44
CA ILE A 329 23.58 -1.33 38.10
C ILE A 329 22.17 -0.95 38.57
N ASN A 330 22.01 -0.49 39.81
CA ASN A 330 20.70 -0.09 40.35
C ASN A 330 20.09 1.06 39.53
N ALA A 331 20.87 2.10 39.19
CA ALA A 331 20.37 3.20 38.35
C ALA A 331 19.96 2.73 36.94
N ASN A 332 20.66 1.72 36.40
CA ASN A 332 20.32 1.13 35.11
C ASN A 332 19.05 0.28 35.20
N GLU A 333 18.88 -0.50 36.26
CA GLU A 333 17.67 -1.29 36.52
C GLU A 333 16.44 -0.37 36.65
N ASP A 334 16.55 0.72 37.41
CA ASP A 334 15.49 1.74 37.52
C ASP A 334 15.10 2.32 36.16
N THR A 335 16.08 2.57 35.30
CA THR A 335 15.83 3.09 33.95
C THR A 335 15.17 2.05 33.04
N ILE A 336 15.60 0.79 33.10
CA ILE A 336 15.00 -0.30 32.32
C ILE A 336 13.55 -0.53 32.77
N LEU A 337 13.29 -0.54 34.07
CA LEU A 337 11.94 -0.65 34.62
C LEU A 337 11.04 0.52 34.17
N SER A 338 11.59 1.74 34.12
CA SER A 338 10.90 2.92 33.56
C SER A 338 10.56 2.75 32.07
N ASN A 339 11.49 2.23 31.27
CA ASN A 339 11.28 2.00 29.84
C ASN A 339 10.24 0.89 29.59
N ILE A 340 10.29 -0.21 30.34
CA ILE A 340 9.31 -1.29 30.26
C ILE A 340 7.90 -0.77 30.60
N SER A 341 7.79 0.05 31.65
CA SER A 341 6.52 0.69 32.02
C SER A 341 5.98 1.57 30.89
N THR A 342 6.85 2.35 30.23
CA THR A 342 6.48 3.19 29.08
C THR A 342 5.99 2.35 27.90
N PHE A 343 6.68 1.25 27.59
CA PHE A 343 6.30 0.33 26.51
C PHE A 343 4.95 -0.35 26.77
N GLN A 344 4.74 -0.85 28.00
CA GLN A 344 3.45 -1.42 28.40
C GLN A 344 2.33 -0.39 28.28
N ASN A 345 2.58 0.87 28.65
CA ASN A 345 1.60 1.95 28.51
C ASN A 345 1.25 2.23 27.04
N LEU A 346 2.25 2.22 26.15
CA LEU A 346 2.06 2.40 24.71
C LEU A 346 1.27 1.24 24.10
N SER A 347 1.62 0.00 24.45
CA SER A 347 0.93 -1.20 23.95
C SER A 347 -0.55 -1.20 24.34
N VAL A 348 -0.86 -0.92 25.62
CA VAL A 348 -2.26 -0.81 26.09
C VAL A 348 -2.98 0.33 25.38
N ARG A 349 -2.32 1.48 25.19
CA ARG A 349 -2.90 2.61 24.46
C ARG A 349 -3.29 2.23 23.03
N LEU A 350 -2.40 1.58 22.28
CA LEU A 350 -2.66 1.18 20.88
C LEU A 350 -3.83 0.20 20.78
N GLU A 351 -3.91 -0.76 21.71
CA GLU A 351 -5.02 -1.71 21.73
C GLU A 351 -6.36 -1.03 22.04
N ILE A 352 -6.37 -0.03 22.93
CA ILE A 352 -7.55 0.78 23.22
C ILE A 352 -7.94 1.62 21.99
N GLU A 353 -6.98 2.33 21.36
CA GLU A 353 -7.23 3.14 20.17
C GLU A 353 -7.78 2.28 19.03
N ARG A 354 -7.21 1.09 18.82
CA ARG A 354 -7.73 0.10 17.88
C ARG A 354 -9.16 -0.31 18.21
N SER A 355 -9.44 -0.65 19.47
CA SER A 355 -10.77 -1.04 19.90
C SER A 355 -11.81 0.09 19.76
N LEU A 356 -11.40 1.34 19.99
CA LEU A 356 -12.25 2.52 19.77
C LEU A 356 -12.52 2.74 18.27
N ALA A 357 -11.49 2.61 17.42
CA ALA A 357 -11.60 2.80 15.98
C ALA A 357 -12.42 1.71 15.29
N GLU A 358 -12.24 0.43 15.68
CA GLU A 358 -12.92 -0.73 15.12
C GLU A 358 -14.25 -1.06 15.83
N TYR A 359 -14.73 -0.18 16.71
CA TYR A 359 -15.90 -0.46 17.53
C TYR A 359 -17.11 -0.88 16.67
N SER A 360 -17.48 -2.14 16.83
CA SER A 360 -18.73 -2.73 16.37
C SER A 360 -19.43 -3.30 17.59
N GLN A 361 -20.76 -3.23 17.63
CA GLN A 361 -21.55 -3.63 18.81
C GLN A 361 -21.28 -5.09 19.25
N SER A 362 -20.72 -5.92 18.36
CA SER A 362 -20.40 -7.34 18.55
C SER A 362 -18.94 -7.66 18.89
N ALA A 363 -17.99 -6.72 18.76
CA ALA A 363 -16.56 -6.93 19.07
C ALA A 363 -16.17 -6.15 20.34
N GLN A 364 -16.64 -6.63 21.49
CA GLN A 364 -16.42 -5.97 22.77
C GLN A 364 -15.26 -6.63 23.52
N VAL A 365 -14.14 -5.92 23.67
CA VAL A 365 -13.07 -6.32 24.60
C VAL A 365 -13.48 -5.87 26.00
N GLY A 366 -13.92 -6.82 26.83
CA GLY A 366 -14.47 -6.53 28.16
C GLY A 366 -13.54 -5.72 29.08
N LEU A 367 -12.23 -5.78 28.86
CA LEU A 367 -11.22 -5.10 29.68
C LEU A 367 -11.24 -3.57 29.53
N PHE A 368 -11.64 -3.04 28.38
CA PHE A 368 -11.69 -1.58 28.13
C PHE A 368 -12.99 -0.95 28.61
N GLN A 369 -13.97 -1.77 28.97
CA GLN A 369 -15.27 -1.31 29.44
C GLN A 369 -15.33 -1.13 30.95
N LEU A 370 -14.37 -1.65 31.71
CA LEU A 370 -14.39 -1.53 33.18
C LEU A 370 -13.61 -0.30 33.65
N PRO A 371 -14.02 0.34 34.76
CA PRO A 371 -13.25 1.43 35.35
C PRO A 371 -11.92 0.90 35.94
N ALA A 372 -10.95 1.79 36.09
CA ALA A 372 -9.63 1.48 36.65
C ALA A 372 -9.71 0.90 38.07
N THR A 373 -10.74 1.28 38.85
CA THR A 373 -11.01 0.71 40.18
C THR A 373 -11.38 -0.78 40.15
N GLN A 374 -11.75 -1.31 38.97
CA GLN A 374 -12.04 -2.73 38.73
C GLN A 374 -10.97 -3.38 37.83
N GLY A 375 -9.81 -2.74 37.66
CA GLY A 375 -8.72 -3.23 36.82
C GLY A 375 -8.95 -3.09 35.31
N GLY A 376 -9.93 -2.27 34.90
CA GLY A 376 -10.14 -1.95 33.48
C GLY A 376 -9.42 -0.68 33.02
N TYR A 377 -9.69 -0.28 31.77
CA TYR A 377 -9.05 0.87 31.12
C TYR A 377 -10.03 1.91 30.58
N LEU A 378 -11.24 2.01 31.13
CA LEU A 378 -12.28 2.90 30.62
C LEU A 378 -11.90 4.38 30.69
N GLU A 379 -11.25 4.82 31.77
CA GLU A 379 -10.75 6.19 31.93
C GLU A 379 -9.67 6.50 30.89
N ARG A 380 -8.83 5.52 30.57
CA ARG A 380 -7.81 5.68 29.52
C ARG A 380 -8.46 5.85 28.14
N ALA A 381 -9.50 5.07 27.85
CA ALA A 381 -10.27 5.24 26.62
C ALA A 381 -10.94 6.63 26.51
N ARG A 382 -11.48 7.14 27.62
CA ARG A 382 -12.00 8.51 27.72
C ARG A 382 -10.92 9.56 27.43
N ASP A 383 -9.74 9.43 28.06
CA ASP A 383 -8.63 10.37 27.88
C ASP A 383 -8.13 10.41 26.44
N LEU A 384 -8.00 9.23 25.80
CA LEU A 384 -7.59 9.12 24.39
C LEU A 384 -8.62 9.77 23.46
N THR A 385 -9.90 9.58 23.73
CA THR A 385 -10.99 10.21 22.98
C THR A 385 -10.97 11.73 23.12
N SER A 386 -10.85 12.24 24.35
CA SER A 386 -10.76 13.68 24.61
C SER A 386 -9.49 14.29 24.00
N GLY A 387 -8.37 13.57 24.08
CA GLY A 387 -7.09 13.96 23.50
C GLY A 387 -7.16 14.05 21.98
N ALA A 388 -7.76 13.06 21.32
CA ALA A 388 -7.95 13.05 19.87
C ALA A 388 -8.79 14.26 19.40
N ILE A 389 -9.93 14.53 20.04
CA ILE A 389 -10.78 15.69 19.72
C ILE A 389 -10.00 17.01 19.88
N THR A 390 -9.24 17.14 20.97
CA THR A 390 -8.43 18.34 21.24
C THR A 390 -7.33 18.52 20.21
N ALA A 391 -6.60 17.45 19.89
CA ALA A 391 -5.51 17.47 18.91
C ALA A 391 -6.00 17.81 17.51
N MET A 392 -7.10 17.22 17.06
CA MET A 392 -7.70 17.49 15.74
C MET A 392 -8.20 18.94 15.64
N THR A 393 -8.81 19.46 16.71
CA THR A 393 -9.22 20.87 16.80
C THR A 393 -8.00 21.80 16.74
N ALA A 394 -6.94 21.49 17.50
CA ALA A 394 -5.71 22.29 17.51
C ALA A 394 -4.97 22.25 16.16
N ALA A 395 -5.09 21.15 15.42
CA ALA A 395 -4.58 21.01 14.06
C ALA A 395 -5.43 21.76 13.01
N GLY A 396 -6.51 22.43 13.41
CA GLY A 396 -7.40 23.17 12.51
C GLY A 396 -8.35 22.27 11.70
N GLN A 397 -8.47 20.99 12.05
CA GLN A 397 -9.43 20.11 11.39
C GLN A 397 -10.84 20.35 11.92
N THR A 398 -11.84 20.24 11.04
CA THR A 398 -13.25 20.35 11.43
C THR A 398 -13.70 19.05 12.07
N VAL A 399 -13.70 18.99 13.40
CA VAL A 399 -14.22 17.84 14.15
C VAL A 399 -15.75 17.83 14.09
N ASN A 400 -16.36 16.68 13.84
CA ASN A 400 -17.81 16.55 13.82
C ASN A 400 -18.40 16.96 15.19
N PRO A 401 -19.38 17.90 15.26
CA PRO A 401 -19.97 18.33 16.52
C PRO A 401 -20.56 17.19 17.37
N ALA A 402 -21.00 16.10 16.72
CA ALA A 402 -21.50 14.92 17.41
C ALA A 402 -20.42 14.18 18.22
N ALA A 403 -19.12 14.36 17.92
CA ALA A 403 -18.03 13.79 18.70
C ALA A 403 -18.03 14.32 20.14
N GLN A 404 -18.15 15.65 20.31
CA GLN A 404 -18.26 16.29 21.63
C GLN A 404 -19.54 15.86 22.37
N MET A 405 -20.65 15.75 21.64
CA MET A 405 -21.91 15.26 22.19
C MET A 405 -21.74 13.83 22.73
N TYR A 406 -21.18 12.90 21.96
CA TYR A 406 -20.98 11.53 22.43
C TYR A 406 -19.96 11.42 23.55
N LEU A 407 -18.89 12.23 23.56
CA LEU A 407 -17.97 12.31 24.70
C LEU A 407 -18.73 12.72 25.97
N SER A 408 -19.60 13.73 25.90
CA SER A 408 -20.41 14.17 27.04
C SER A 408 -21.40 13.09 27.52
N GLN A 409 -22.04 12.37 26.60
CA GLN A 409 -22.91 11.24 26.94
C GLN A 409 -22.14 10.10 27.58
N GLY A 410 -20.94 9.79 27.08
CA GLY A 410 -20.04 8.80 27.67
C GLY A 410 -19.67 9.16 29.11
N ASN A 411 -19.35 10.43 29.37
CA ASN A 411 -19.08 10.92 30.73
C ASN A 411 -20.29 10.76 31.66
N ALA A 412 -21.51 10.99 31.15
CA ALA A 412 -22.74 10.79 31.92
C ALA A 412 -22.98 9.30 32.23
N TYR A 413 -22.79 8.40 31.26
CA TYR A 413 -22.87 6.96 31.48
C TYR A 413 -21.82 6.47 32.48
N TYR A 414 -20.60 7.00 32.40
CA TYR A 414 -19.54 6.72 33.37
C TYR A 414 -19.97 7.16 34.78
N ALA A 415 -20.47 8.38 34.95
CA ALA A 415 -20.95 8.84 36.26
C ALA A 415 -22.10 7.99 36.83
N ASN A 416 -22.92 7.39 35.98
CA ASN A 416 -24.03 6.51 36.37
C ASN A 416 -23.63 5.04 36.58
N GLY A 417 -22.36 4.68 36.44
CA GLY A 417 -21.90 3.29 36.56
C GLY A 417 -22.25 2.39 35.36
N GLN A 418 -22.65 2.98 34.23
CA GLN A 418 -23.05 2.27 33.01
C GLN A 418 -21.84 2.12 32.08
N TRP A 419 -20.85 1.34 32.52
CA TRP A 419 -19.51 1.33 31.93
C TRP A 419 -19.44 0.89 30.46
N THR A 420 -20.20 -0.16 30.09
CA THR A 420 -20.32 -0.61 28.70
C THR A 420 -20.94 0.48 27.81
N ALA A 421 -21.97 1.17 28.30
CA ALA A 421 -22.59 2.28 27.56
C ALA A 421 -21.62 3.48 27.45
N ALA A 422 -20.84 3.76 28.49
CA ALA A 422 -19.82 4.80 28.46
C ALA A 422 -18.75 4.52 27.39
N PHE A 423 -18.20 3.30 27.37
CA PHE A 423 -17.23 2.89 26.35
C PHE A 423 -17.78 3.02 24.94
N ALA A 424 -19.01 2.54 24.70
CA ALA A 424 -19.68 2.64 23.41
C ALA A 424 -19.79 4.10 22.93
N ARG A 425 -20.06 5.04 23.84
CA ARG A 425 -20.10 6.47 23.51
C ARG A 425 -18.71 7.07 23.28
N TYR A 426 -17.70 6.66 24.05
CA TYR A 426 -16.31 7.08 23.80
C TYR A 426 -15.83 6.59 22.43
N ALA A 427 -16.14 5.35 22.05
CA ALA A 427 -15.78 4.81 20.74
C ALA A 427 -16.43 5.58 19.58
N LEU A 428 -17.73 5.87 19.66
CA LEU A 428 -18.42 6.69 18.66
C LEU A 428 -17.85 8.11 18.59
N ALA A 429 -17.53 8.71 19.74
CA ALA A 429 -16.88 10.02 19.78
C ALA A 429 -15.49 9.98 19.14
N TYR A 430 -14.69 8.94 19.40
CA TYR A 430 -13.37 8.75 18.83
C TYR A 430 -13.45 8.59 17.30
N GLN A 431 -14.32 7.69 16.81
CA GLN A 431 -14.54 7.46 15.39
C GLN A 431 -14.95 8.75 14.65
N LEU A 432 -15.78 9.59 15.24
CA LEU A 432 -16.20 10.87 14.65
C LEU A 432 -15.17 12.00 14.80
N ALA A 433 -14.16 11.80 15.65
CA ALA A 433 -13.06 12.74 15.81
C ALA A 433 -11.94 12.47 14.80
N VAL A 434 -11.70 11.20 14.44
CA VAL A 434 -10.60 10.77 13.57
C VAL A 434 -11.01 10.53 12.11
N ASN A 435 -12.30 10.41 11.81
CA ASN A 435 -12.86 10.35 10.45
C ASN A 435 -13.54 11.67 10.10
#